data_AF-A0A285BE63-F1
#
_entry.id   AF-A0A285BE63-F1
#
_cell.length_a   1.000
_cell.length_b   1.000
_cell.length_c   1.000
_cell.angle_alpha   90.00
_cell.angle_beta   90.00
_cell.angle_gamma   90.00
#
_symmetry.space_group_name_H-M   'P 1'
#
loop_
_entity.id
_entity.type
_entity.pdbx_description
1 polymer ?
#
loop_
_entity_poly.entity_id
_entity_poly.type
_entity_poly.pdbx_seq_one_letter_code
_entity_poly.pdbx_strand_id
1 'polypeptide(L)'
;MRKTIFVLILSVFLFSTLLSSCTKEDLNKELIGAVKKVEILDNKYSNFYINWDEYIKELNNMFVENYFIGEHLARAYMPPYIVLSQDLINIIKEKGHELSDDERSKIVNLSKKFTIDISTQISDVYSIGDYKYVFTKTKIMANYKSSYRYLYSVKKYTFTKDGYGWKIAKVDTKYFNSEIDMTRYNSTIDGQKIVYPLEINPLKND
;
A
#
# COMPACT_ATOMS: atom_id res chain seq x y z
N MET A 1 -44.69 30.62 -21.10
CA MET A 1 -44.82 29.94 -19.80
C MET A 1 -44.42 28.45 -19.83
N ARG A 2 -44.95 27.60 -20.73
CA ARG A 2 -44.57 26.16 -20.80
C ARG A 2 -43.07 25.89 -21.01
N LYS A 3 -42.38 26.68 -21.84
CA LYS A 3 -40.92 26.54 -22.09
C LYS A 3 -40.08 26.97 -20.87
N THR A 4 -40.53 27.95 -20.11
CA THR A 4 -39.83 28.46 -18.91
C THR A 4 -39.90 27.46 -17.76
N ILE A 5 -41.03 26.76 -17.60
CA ILE A 5 -41.22 25.70 -16.59
C ILE A 5 -40.32 24.48 -16.90
N PHE A 6 -40.19 24.11 -18.17
CA PHE A 6 -39.33 23.00 -18.58
C PHE A 6 -37.84 23.25 -18.29
N VAL A 7 -37.37 24.47 -18.52
CA VAL A 7 -35.97 24.86 -18.23
C VAL A 7 -35.70 24.87 -16.72
N LEU A 8 -36.69 25.22 -15.91
CA LEU A 8 -36.56 25.28 -14.45
C LEU A 8 -36.55 23.87 -13.83
N ILE A 9 -37.35 22.93 -14.36
CA ILE A 9 -37.31 21.52 -13.95
C ILE A 9 -35.99 20.85 -14.37
N LEU A 10 -35.50 21.14 -15.58
CA LEU A 10 -34.25 20.58 -16.08
C LEU A 10 -33.03 21.09 -15.28
N SER A 11 -33.03 22.36 -14.87
CA SER A 11 -31.97 22.94 -14.05
C SER A 11 -31.98 22.44 -12.60
N VAL A 12 -33.15 22.20 -12.00
CA VAL A 12 -33.25 21.54 -10.69
C VAL A 12 -32.79 20.07 -10.76
N PHE A 13 -33.11 19.36 -11.85
CA PHE A 13 -32.65 17.99 -12.06
C PHE A 13 -31.12 17.91 -12.26
N LEU A 14 -30.53 18.83 -13.03
CA LEU A 14 -29.08 18.94 -13.18
C LEU A 14 -28.35 19.36 -11.88
N PHE A 15 -28.99 20.17 -11.03
CA PHE A 15 -28.42 20.53 -9.73
C PHE A 15 -28.47 19.34 -8.74
N SER A 16 -29.49 18.49 -8.85
CA SER A 16 -29.65 17.31 -7.99
C SER A 16 -28.66 16.18 -8.31
N THR A 17 -28.16 16.09 -9.55
CA THR A 17 -27.12 15.11 -9.94
C THR A 17 -25.70 15.58 -9.63
N LEU A 18 -25.49 16.87 -9.36
CA LEU A 18 -24.20 17.41 -8.89
C LEU A 18 -23.99 17.24 -7.38
N LEU A 19 -25.05 16.90 -6.64
CA LEU A 19 -25.01 16.61 -5.21
C LEU A 19 -24.98 15.10 -4.92
N SER A 20 -24.46 14.29 -5.85
CA SER A 20 -23.95 12.95 -5.53
C SER A 20 -22.75 13.08 -4.59
N SER A 21 -23.05 13.50 -3.37
CA SER A 21 -22.22 13.40 -2.18
C SER A 21 -21.79 11.95 -2.11
N CYS A 22 -20.57 11.68 -2.58
CA CYS A 22 -19.84 10.48 -2.23
C CYS A 22 -20.02 10.33 -0.71
N THR A 23 -20.77 9.31 -0.29
CA THR A 23 -21.08 9.20 1.14
C THR A 23 -19.76 9.02 1.89
N LYS A 24 -19.71 9.40 3.17
CA LYS A 24 -18.51 9.16 3.98
C LYS A 24 -18.08 7.68 3.93
N GLU A 25 -19.05 6.78 3.77
CA GLU A 25 -18.80 5.35 3.60
C GLU A 25 -18.14 5.02 2.26
N ASP A 26 -18.61 5.59 1.15
CA ASP A 26 -18.02 5.39 -0.18
C ASP A 26 -16.59 5.93 -0.24
N LEU A 27 -16.37 7.12 0.32
CA LEU A 27 -15.03 7.69 0.43
C LEU A 27 -14.12 6.79 1.26
N ASN A 28 -14.57 6.32 2.42
CA ASN A 28 -13.75 5.44 3.27
C ASN A 28 -13.37 4.15 2.54
N LYS A 29 -14.32 3.55 1.80
CA LYS A 29 -14.06 2.38 0.96
C LYS A 29 -13.02 2.67 -0.13
N GLU A 30 -13.09 3.83 -0.77
CA GLU A 30 -12.11 4.26 -1.77
C GLU A 30 -10.70 4.37 -1.16
N LEU A 31 -10.55 5.06 -0.03
CA LEU A 31 -9.26 5.27 0.64
C LEU A 31 -8.66 3.95 1.14
N ILE A 32 -9.46 3.09 1.76
CA ILE A 32 -9.03 1.75 2.20
C ILE A 32 -8.66 0.90 0.98
N GLY A 33 -9.42 1.00 -0.11
CA GLY A 33 -9.15 0.32 -1.37
C GLY A 33 -7.80 0.74 -1.99
N ALA A 34 -7.48 2.04 -1.97
CA ALA A 34 -6.18 2.55 -2.39
C ALA A 34 -5.05 1.98 -1.53
N VAL A 35 -5.18 1.99 -0.20
CA VAL A 35 -4.18 1.39 0.70
C VAL A 35 -4.01 -0.11 0.44
N LYS A 36 -5.12 -0.86 0.32
CA LYS A 36 -5.09 -2.29 -0.02
C LYS A 36 -4.30 -2.52 -1.31
N LYS A 37 -4.56 -1.71 -2.34
CA LYS A 37 -3.88 -1.81 -3.62
C LYS A 37 -2.39 -1.51 -3.52
N VAL A 38 -1.99 -0.46 -2.79
CA VAL A 38 -0.57 -0.17 -2.53
C VAL A 38 0.11 -1.32 -1.80
N GLU A 39 -0.50 -1.88 -0.76
CA GLU A 39 0.09 -3.01 -0.03
C GLU A 39 0.25 -4.25 -0.93
N ILE A 40 -0.72 -4.55 -1.80
CA ILE A 40 -0.62 -5.63 -2.78
C ILE A 40 0.54 -5.39 -3.74
N LEU A 41 0.64 -4.20 -4.33
CA LEU A 41 1.68 -3.85 -5.29
C LEU A 41 3.06 -3.86 -4.65
N ASP A 42 3.22 -3.25 -3.48
CA ASP A 42 4.47 -3.22 -2.71
C ASP A 42 4.97 -4.64 -2.44
N ASN A 43 4.09 -5.52 -1.96
CA ASN A 43 4.46 -6.89 -1.62
C ASN A 43 4.72 -7.74 -2.87
N LYS A 44 3.94 -7.58 -3.94
CA LYS A 44 4.20 -8.27 -5.22
C LYS A 44 5.53 -7.85 -5.82
N TYR A 45 5.83 -6.55 -5.85
CA TYR A 45 7.08 -6.02 -6.37
C TYR A 45 8.28 -6.46 -5.52
N SER A 46 8.18 -6.30 -4.19
CA SER A 46 9.26 -6.67 -3.24
C SER A 46 9.55 -8.18 -3.18
N ASN A 47 8.64 -9.01 -3.69
CA ASN A 47 8.80 -10.46 -3.83
C ASN A 47 8.93 -10.91 -5.30
N PHE A 48 9.21 -9.97 -6.21
CA PHE A 48 9.51 -10.22 -7.63
C PHE A 48 8.38 -10.86 -8.45
N TYR A 49 7.12 -10.74 -8.01
CA TYR A 49 5.95 -11.21 -8.78
C TYR A 49 5.57 -10.28 -9.93
N ILE A 50 5.90 -9.00 -9.84
CA ILE A 50 5.66 -7.99 -10.89
C ILE A 50 6.94 -7.19 -11.13
N ASN A 51 7.09 -6.64 -12.34
CA ASN A 51 8.24 -5.81 -12.69
C ASN A 51 8.03 -4.34 -12.28
N TRP A 52 9.06 -3.52 -12.51
CA TRP A 52 9.02 -2.11 -12.18
C TRP A 52 7.95 -1.32 -12.93
N ASP A 53 7.87 -1.54 -14.24
CA ASP A 53 6.95 -0.81 -15.11
C ASP A 53 5.49 -1.11 -14.74
N GLU A 54 5.17 -2.37 -14.43
CA GLU A 54 3.89 -2.80 -13.89
C GLU A 54 3.59 -2.13 -12.55
N TYR A 55 4.57 -2.14 -11.64
CA TYR A 55 4.45 -1.56 -10.30
C TYR A 55 4.17 -0.05 -10.34
N ILE A 56 4.97 0.72 -11.08
CA ILE A 56 4.85 2.18 -11.16
C ILE A 56 3.65 2.65 -11.96
N LYS A 57 3.32 1.95 -13.06
CA LYS A 57 2.12 2.26 -13.85
C LYS A 57 0.85 2.20 -13.00
N GLU A 58 0.75 1.23 -12.10
CA GLU A 58 -0.40 1.11 -11.22
C GLU A 58 -0.36 2.07 -10.01
N LEU A 59 0.83 2.38 -9.50
CA LEU A 59 0.99 3.25 -8.33
C LEU A 59 0.77 4.73 -8.61
N ASN A 60 1.26 5.24 -9.75
CA ASN A 60 1.32 6.69 -10.00
C ASN A 60 -0.04 7.39 -9.88
N ASN A 61 -1.14 6.71 -10.20
CA ASN A 61 -2.47 7.31 -10.12
C ASN A 61 -2.98 7.50 -8.68
N MET A 62 -2.36 6.85 -7.69
CA MET A 62 -2.78 6.89 -6.29
C MET A 62 -2.05 7.96 -5.47
N PHE A 63 -0.99 8.57 -5.99
CA PHE A 63 -0.15 9.53 -5.28
C PHE A 63 -0.27 10.96 -5.84
N VAL A 64 -0.08 11.96 -4.97
CA VAL A 64 -0.18 13.39 -5.34
C VAL A 64 0.98 13.82 -6.24
N GLU A 65 2.17 13.34 -5.94
CA GLU A 65 3.37 13.51 -6.76
C GLU A 65 3.76 12.14 -7.33
N ASN A 66 4.51 12.13 -8.44
CA ASN A 66 5.11 10.89 -8.94
C ASN A 66 5.86 10.24 -7.78
N TYR A 67 5.41 9.06 -7.38
CA TYR A 67 5.89 8.34 -6.22
C TYR A 67 7.41 8.24 -6.26
N PHE A 68 8.12 8.91 -5.34
CA PHE A 68 9.59 8.96 -5.37
C PHE A 68 10.15 7.73 -4.64
N ILE A 69 10.63 6.77 -5.42
CA ILE A 69 10.87 5.38 -4.99
C ILE A 69 12.29 5.15 -4.43
N GLY A 70 13.12 6.20 -4.33
CA GLY A 70 14.52 6.08 -3.87
C GLY A 70 14.67 5.36 -2.52
N GLU A 71 13.71 5.48 -1.61
CA GLU A 71 13.71 4.82 -0.30
C GLU A 71 13.00 3.45 -0.28
N HIS A 72 12.42 3.01 -1.40
CA HIS A 72 11.63 1.78 -1.51
C HIS A 72 12.39 0.61 -2.17
N LEU A 73 13.39 0.89 -3.02
CA LEU A 73 14.19 -0.13 -3.72
C LEU A 73 14.99 -1.06 -2.79
N ALA A 74 15.30 -0.61 -1.57
CA ALA A 74 16.04 -1.42 -0.59
C ALA A 74 15.16 -2.46 0.15
N ARG A 75 13.86 -2.56 -0.15
CA ARG A 75 12.87 -3.33 0.62
C ARG A 75 12.50 -4.66 -0.03
N ALA A 76 13.44 -5.36 -0.65
CA ALA A 76 13.22 -6.78 -0.92
C ALA A 76 12.88 -7.45 0.42
N TYR A 77 11.66 -7.97 0.57
CA TYR A 77 11.24 -8.70 1.77
C TYR A 77 11.91 -10.07 1.88
N MET A 78 12.96 -10.30 1.08
CA MET A 78 13.89 -11.39 1.32
C MET A 78 14.64 -11.05 2.59
N PRO A 79 14.50 -11.84 3.67
CA PRO A 79 15.34 -11.69 4.84
C PRO A 79 16.78 -11.65 4.32
N PRO A 80 17.55 -10.56 4.52
CA PRO A 80 18.86 -10.37 3.88
C PRO A 80 19.92 -11.41 4.28
N TYR A 81 19.53 -12.47 4.99
CA TYR A 81 20.42 -13.32 5.76
C TYR A 81 20.14 -14.81 5.63
N ILE A 82 19.15 -15.26 4.84
CA ILE A 82 18.81 -16.69 4.86
C ILE A 82 19.40 -17.48 3.68
N VAL A 83 19.37 -17.03 2.41
CA VAL A 83 20.01 -17.81 1.31
C VAL A 83 20.29 -17.04 0.00
N LEU A 84 20.21 -15.70 -0.05
CA LEU A 84 20.75 -15.01 -1.22
C LEU A 84 22.28 -14.98 -1.09
N SER A 85 23.01 -15.27 -2.17
CA SER A 85 24.44 -14.96 -2.18
C SER A 85 24.60 -13.46 -1.95
N GLN A 86 25.69 -13.07 -1.28
CA GLN A 86 25.99 -11.65 -1.08
C GLN A 86 25.99 -10.88 -2.41
N ASP A 87 26.41 -11.53 -3.50
CA ASP A 87 26.39 -10.98 -4.85
C ASP A 87 24.97 -10.64 -5.33
N LEU A 88 23.99 -11.49 -5.07
CA LEU A 88 22.59 -11.22 -5.42
C LEU A 88 22.00 -10.08 -4.59
N ILE A 89 22.36 -10.01 -3.30
CA ILE A 89 21.97 -8.88 -2.43
C ILE A 89 22.58 -7.58 -2.96
N ASN A 90 23.85 -7.62 -3.37
CA ASN A 90 24.55 -6.46 -3.92
C ASN A 90 23.93 -6.04 -5.25
N ILE A 91 23.64 -6.98 -6.16
CA ILE A 91 22.96 -6.71 -7.43
C ILE A 91 21.60 -6.04 -7.22
N ILE A 92 20.78 -6.55 -6.27
CA ILE A 92 19.50 -5.93 -5.93
C ILE A 92 19.68 -4.51 -5.37
N LYS A 93 20.68 -4.30 -4.51
CA LYS A 93 20.98 -2.99 -3.91
C LYS A 93 21.54 -1.98 -4.92
N GLU A 94 22.40 -2.43 -5.83
CA GLU A 94 23.09 -1.60 -6.80
C GLU A 94 22.21 -1.26 -7.99
N LYS A 95 21.48 -2.25 -8.53
CA LYS A 95 20.66 -2.07 -9.73
C LYS A 95 19.21 -1.72 -9.42
N GLY A 96 18.69 -2.13 -8.26
CA GLY A 96 17.31 -1.83 -7.84
C GLY A 96 16.27 -2.21 -8.90
N HIS A 97 15.74 -1.21 -9.60
CA HIS A 97 14.70 -1.37 -10.63
C HIS A 97 15.26 -1.67 -12.03
N GLU A 98 16.57 -1.51 -12.24
CA GLU A 98 17.27 -1.77 -13.50
C GLU A 98 17.70 -3.25 -13.66
N LEU A 99 17.15 -4.15 -12.85
CA LEU A 99 17.41 -5.58 -12.98
C LEU A 99 16.89 -6.09 -14.32
N SER A 100 17.76 -6.76 -15.08
CA SER A 100 17.36 -7.46 -16.30
C SER A 100 16.40 -8.62 -16.00
N ASP A 101 15.64 -9.06 -17.00
CA ASP A 101 14.72 -10.19 -16.86
C ASP A 101 15.41 -11.50 -16.44
N ASP A 102 16.64 -11.72 -16.91
CA ASP A 102 17.47 -12.86 -16.51
C ASP A 102 17.86 -12.78 -15.03
N GLU A 103 18.23 -11.60 -14.53
CA GLU A 103 18.56 -11.38 -13.11
C GLU A 103 17.33 -11.56 -12.23
N ARG A 104 16.18 -10.98 -12.62
CA ARG A 104 14.90 -11.18 -11.93
C ARG A 104 14.52 -12.66 -11.90
N SER A 105 14.67 -13.38 -13.01
CA SER A 105 14.37 -14.82 -13.09
C SER A 105 15.25 -15.66 -12.16
N LYS A 106 16.54 -15.33 -12.03
CA LYS A 106 17.44 -15.98 -11.06
C LYS A 106 16.99 -15.73 -9.62
N ILE A 107 16.63 -14.49 -9.29
CA ILE A 107 16.13 -14.14 -7.95
C ILE A 107 14.84 -14.89 -7.63
N VAL A 108 13.87 -14.91 -8.56
CA VAL A 108 12.59 -15.63 -8.42
C VAL A 108 12.81 -17.13 -8.21
N ASN A 109 13.71 -17.75 -8.98
CA ASN A 109 13.99 -19.17 -8.83
C ASN A 109 14.65 -19.50 -7.48
N LEU A 110 15.44 -18.58 -6.93
CA LEU A 110 15.99 -18.72 -5.57
C LEU A 110 14.92 -18.50 -4.50
N SER A 111 14.01 -17.52 -4.71
CA SER A 111 12.93 -17.22 -3.76
C SER A 111 11.91 -18.37 -3.64
N LYS A 112 11.75 -19.21 -4.68
CA LYS A 112 10.94 -20.45 -4.62
C LYS A 112 11.37 -21.45 -3.53
N LYS A 113 12.60 -21.35 -3.03
CA LYS A 113 13.07 -22.19 -1.91
C LYS A 113 12.50 -21.75 -0.56
N PHE A 114 11.85 -20.60 -0.52
CA PHE A 114 11.26 -20.00 0.66
C PHE A 114 9.75 -20.04 0.55
N THR A 115 9.09 -20.26 1.68
CA THR A 115 7.66 -19.97 1.80
C THR A 115 7.51 -18.64 2.51
N ILE A 116 6.90 -17.68 1.84
CA ILE A 116 6.62 -16.35 2.40
C ILE A 116 5.13 -16.27 2.68
N ASP A 117 4.80 -16.02 3.95
CA ASP A 117 3.44 -15.72 4.36
C ASP A 117 3.36 -14.28 4.85
N ILE A 118 2.34 -13.56 4.39
CA ILE A 118 2.16 -12.14 4.65
C ILE A 118 0.73 -11.94 5.11
N SER A 119 0.57 -11.38 6.30
CA SER A 119 -0.70 -10.86 6.80
C SER A 119 -0.57 -9.35 6.96
N THR A 120 -1.46 -8.59 6.33
CA THR A 120 -1.54 -7.14 6.46
C THR A 120 -2.90 -6.74 7.01
N GLN A 121 -2.89 -6.09 8.16
CA GLN A 121 -4.06 -5.48 8.77
C GLN A 121 -4.14 -4.01 8.34
N ILE A 122 -5.33 -3.56 7.97
CA ILE A 122 -5.62 -2.20 7.51
C ILE A 122 -6.63 -1.57 8.46
N SER A 123 -6.36 -0.33 8.86
CA SER A 123 -7.23 0.42 9.78
C SER A 123 -8.46 1.02 9.12
N ASP A 124 -9.39 1.50 9.96
CA ASP A 124 -10.38 2.49 9.54
C ASP A 124 -9.72 3.80 9.06
N VAL A 125 -10.53 4.70 8.51
CA VAL A 125 -10.11 6.05 8.08
C VAL A 125 -10.28 7.05 9.22
N TYR A 126 -9.19 7.74 9.57
CA TYR A 126 -9.15 8.79 10.58
C TYR A 126 -9.06 10.17 9.92
N SER A 127 -9.73 11.17 10.48
CA SER A 127 -9.74 12.54 9.95
C SER A 127 -9.10 13.49 10.96
N ILE A 128 -8.04 14.20 10.57
CA ILE A 128 -7.46 15.31 11.35
C ILE A 128 -7.26 16.50 10.43
N GLY A 129 -7.98 17.59 10.68
CA GLY A 129 -8.02 18.74 9.78
C GLY A 129 -8.45 18.33 8.37
N ASP A 130 -7.71 18.79 7.38
CA ASP A 130 -7.96 18.50 5.96
C ASP A 130 -7.38 17.17 5.48
N TYR A 131 -6.76 16.39 6.37
CA TYR A 131 -6.10 15.13 6.02
C TYR A 131 -6.92 13.91 6.47
N LYS A 132 -6.80 12.84 5.68
CA LYS A 132 -7.25 11.50 6.09
C LYS A 132 -6.05 10.60 6.33
N TYR A 133 -6.19 9.68 7.28
CA TYR A 133 -5.14 8.76 7.67
C TYR A 133 -5.66 7.33 7.66
N VAL A 134 -4.86 6.43 7.11
CA VAL A 134 -5.07 4.98 7.17
C VAL A 134 -3.75 4.35 7.60
N PHE A 135 -3.83 3.36 8.47
CA PHE A 135 -2.68 2.70 9.05
C PHE A 135 -2.64 1.24 8.64
N THR A 136 -1.44 0.71 8.46
CA THR A 136 -1.25 -0.73 8.24
C THR A 136 -0.29 -1.33 9.24
N LYS A 137 -0.53 -2.61 9.56
CA LYS A 137 0.36 -3.48 10.32
C LYS A 137 0.56 -4.74 9.51
N THR A 138 1.79 -5.01 9.11
CA THR A 138 2.14 -6.17 8.30
C THR A 138 3.06 -7.08 9.09
N LYS A 139 2.72 -8.37 9.10
CA LYS A 139 3.56 -9.46 9.59
C LYS A 139 3.99 -10.29 8.39
N ILE A 140 5.30 -10.41 8.21
CA ILE A 140 5.93 -11.20 7.15
C ILE A 140 6.67 -12.34 7.84
N MET A 141 6.31 -13.56 7.49
CA MET A 141 6.99 -14.77 7.92
C MET A 141 7.68 -15.40 6.71
N ALA A 142 9.01 -15.46 6.75
CA ALA A 142 9.79 -16.17 5.77
C ALA A 142 10.28 -17.49 6.37
N ASN A 143 9.92 -18.59 5.72
CA ASN A 143 10.32 -19.94 6.10
C ASN A 143 11.33 -20.50 5.11
N TYR A 144 12.41 -21.09 5.60
CA TYR A 144 13.38 -21.84 4.82
C TYR A 144 13.81 -23.07 5.61
N LYS A 145 13.55 -24.26 5.06
CA LYS A 145 13.74 -25.53 5.78
C LYS A 145 13.03 -25.46 7.15
N SER A 146 13.72 -25.78 8.24
CA SER A 146 13.19 -25.72 9.61
C SER A 146 13.42 -24.38 10.32
N SER A 147 13.81 -23.33 9.60
CA SER A 147 14.06 -21.99 10.16
C SER A 147 13.01 -20.99 9.67
N TYR A 148 12.58 -20.12 10.57
CA TYR A 148 11.70 -19.00 10.26
C TYR A 148 12.30 -17.67 10.74
N ARG A 149 11.94 -16.60 10.04
CA ARG A 149 12.21 -15.22 10.44
C ARG A 149 10.94 -14.40 10.28
N TYR A 150 10.74 -13.48 11.22
CA TYR A 150 9.69 -12.49 11.14
C TYR A 150 10.28 -11.14 10.78
N LEU A 151 9.56 -10.43 9.93
CA LEU A 151 9.71 -9.00 9.74
C LEU A 151 8.33 -8.39 9.92
N TYR A 152 8.28 -7.32 10.69
CA TYR A 152 7.06 -6.55 10.90
C TYR A 152 7.24 -5.18 10.28
N SER A 153 6.16 -4.62 9.73
CA SER A 153 6.14 -3.21 9.32
C SER A 153 4.85 -2.54 9.75
N VAL A 154 4.97 -1.26 10.10
CA VAL A 154 3.81 -0.38 10.28
C VAL A 154 3.93 0.76 9.29
N LYS A 155 2.81 1.11 8.65
CA LYS A 155 2.74 2.29 7.80
C LYS A 155 1.62 3.22 8.23
N LYS A 156 1.83 4.51 7.99
CA LYS A 156 0.82 5.57 8.09
C LYS A 156 0.70 6.25 6.74
N TYR A 157 -0.41 6.02 6.06
CA TYR A 157 -0.80 6.66 4.82
C TYR A 157 -1.50 7.98 5.15
N THR A 158 -0.99 9.07 4.60
CA THR A 158 -1.59 10.40 4.71
C THR A 158 -2.18 10.77 3.36
N PHE A 159 -3.48 11.05 3.34
CA PHE A 159 -4.21 11.47 2.17
C PHE A 159 -4.51 12.96 2.24
N THR A 160 -4.37 13.62 1.09
CA THR A 160 -4.84 14.99 0.87
C THR A 160 -5.78 15.00 -0.31
N LYS A 161 -6.65 16.01 -0.36
CA LYS A 161 -7.50 16.24 -1.52
C LYS A 161 -6.73 17.04 -2.57
N ASP A 162 -6.57 16.49 -3.76
CA ASP A 162 -6.15 17.23 -4.95
C ASP A 162 -7.39 17.60 -5.79
N GLY A 163 -7.21 18.35 -6.87
CA GLY A 163 -8.32 18.78 -7.74
C GLY A 163 -9.09 17.63 -8.41
N TYR A 164 -8.59 16.39 -8.33
CA TYR A 164 -9.15 15.20 -8.97
C TYR A 164 -9.68 14.15 -7.99
N GLY A 165 -9.35 14.24 -6.69
CA GLY A 165 -9.80 13.30 -5.68
C GLY A 165 -8.91 13.28 -4.44
N TRP A 166 -9.11 12.27 -3.58
CA TRP A 166 -8.19 12.03 -2.48
C TRP A 166 -7.03 11.17 -2.96
N LYS A 167 -5.80 11.63 -2.73
CA LYS A 167 -4.58 10.91 -3.09
C LYS A 167 -3.62 10.80 -1.93
N ILE A 168 -2.76 9.79 -1.99
CA ILE A 168 -1.71 9.56 -1.00
C ILE A 168 -0.65 10.63 -1.19
N ALA A 169 -0.51 11.50 -0.18
CA ALA A 169 0.52 12.52 -0.14
C ALA A 169 1.81 11.98 0.46
N LYS A 170 1.70 11.06 1.43
CA LYS A 170 2.85 10.56 2.19
C LYS A 170 2.60 9.18 2.80
N VAL A 171 3.65 8.37 2.86
CA VAL A 171 3.65 7.07 3.56
C VAL A 171 4.82 7.05 4.55
N ASP A 172 4.54 7.15 5.84
CA ASP A 172 5.56 6.94 6.88
C ASP A 172 5.64 5.44 7.18
N THR A 173 6.81 4.82 6.96
CA THR A 173 7.03 3.38 7.21
C THR A 173 8.03 3.15 8.34
N LYS A 174 7.78 2.15 9.20
CA LYS A 174 8.77 1.62 10.15
C LYS A 174 8.81 0.11 10.10
N TYR A 175 9.99 -0.45 10.30
CA TYR A 175 10.26 -1.89 10.31
C TYR A 175 10.70 -2.36 11.68
N PHE A 176 10.31 -3.58 12.05
CA PHE A 176 10.67 -4.20 13.33
C PHE A 176 11.03 -5.67 13.13
N ASN A 177 11.96 -6.14 13.95
CA ASN A 177 12.31 -7.57 14.03
C ASN A 177 11.52 -8.30 15.13
N SER A 178 10.66 -7.58 15.88
CA SER A 178 9.86 -8.13 16.97
C SER A 178 8.43 -7.59 16.95
N GLU A 179 7.48 -8.41 17.40
CA GLU A 179 6.05 -8.05 17.47
C GLU A 179 5.76 -6.99 18.54
N ILE A 180 6.52 -7.01 19.64
CA ILE A 180 6.35 -6.10 20.77
C ILE A 180 6.51 -4.65 20.31
N ASP A 181 7.50 -4.39 19.47
CA ASP A 181 7.78 -3.03 18.96
C ASP A 181 6.63 -2.51 18.10
N MET A 182 6.02 -3.38 17.29
CA MET A 182 4.89 -3.03 16.42
C MET A 182 3.67 -2.55 17.22
N THR A 183 3.37 -3.17 18.36
CA THR A 183 2.17 -2.83 19.16
C THR A 183 2.19 -1.42 19.74
N ARG A 184 3.39 -0.86 19.92
CA ARG A 184 3.59 0.49 20.48
C ARG A 184 3.43 1.59 19.43
N TYR A 185 3.61 1.26 18.15
CA TYR A 185 3.51 2.22 17.05
C TYR A 185 2.10 2.24 16.44
N ASN A 186 1.63 3.43 16.08
CA ASN A 186 0.31 3.64 15.50
C ASN A 186 -0.80 2.96 16.34
N SER A 187 -0.69 3.04 17.66
CA SER A 187 -1.70 2.54 18.60
C SER A 187 -2.82 3.55 18.83
N THR A 188 -2.52 4.85 18.71
CA THR A 188 -3.46 5.94 18.84
C THR A 188 -3.21 7.06 17.83
N ILE A 189 -4.26 7.79 17.46
CA ILE A 189 -4.24 9.01 16.67
C ILE A 189 -5.20 10.01 17.31
N ASP A 190 -4.70 11.22 17.64
CA ASP A 190 -5.47 12.26 18.35
C ASP A 190 -6.22 11.75 19.59
N GLY A 191 -5.52 10.96 20.42
CA GLY A 191 -6.08 10.33 21.63
C GLY A 191 -7.05 9.16 21.38
N GLN A 192 -7.45 8.89 20.14
CA GLN A 192 -8.32 7.78 19.77
C GLN A 192 -7.51 6.53 19.46
N LYS A 193 -8.00 5.36 19.90
CA LYS A 193 -7.38 4.07 19.58
C LYS A 193 -7.58 3.74 18.09
N ILE A 194 -6.52 3.25 17.45
CA ILE A 194 -6.58 2.79 16.06
C ILE A 194 -7.16 1.36 16.01
N VAL A 195 -8.14 1.15 15.14
CA VAL A 195 -8.90 -0.10 14.92
C VAL A 195 -8.56 -0.64 13.55
N TYR A 196 -8.35 -1.96 13.46
CA TYR A 196 -7.94 -2.66 12.24
C TYR A 196 -9.01 -3.68 11.82
N PRO A 197 -10.06 -3.25 11.10
CA PRO A 197 -11.19 -4.12 10.76
C PRO A 197 -10.90 -5.08 9.60
N LEU A 198 -9.89 -4.78 8.77
CA LEU A 198 -9.59 -5.55 7.56
C LEU A 198 -8.24 -6.24 7.69
N GLU A 199 -8.18 -7.52 7.32
CA GLU A 199 -6.94 -8.28 7.18
C GLU A 199 -6.90 -8.89 5.77
N ILE A 200 -5.74 -8.79 5.11
CA ILE A 200 -5.51 -9.31 3.77
C ILE A 200 -4.20 -10.11 3.73
N ASN A 201 -4.10 -11.03 2.76
CA ASN A 201 -2.82 -11.58 2.33
C ASN A 201 -2.43 -10.96 0.98
N PRO A 202 -1.45 -10.02 0.94
CA PRO A 202 -1.10 -9.29 -0.28
C PRO A 202 -0.59 -10.15 -1.45
N LEU A 203 -0.17 -11.40 -1.19
CA LEU A 203 0.34 -12.31 -2.20
C LEU A 203 -0.72 -13.29 -2.72
N LYS A 204 -1.86 -13.40 -2.06
CA LYS A 204 -3.00 -14.20 -2.52
C LYS A 204 -3.98 -13.27 -3.25
N ASN A 205 -4.51 -13.73 -4.38
CA ASN A 205 -5.65 -13.06 -4.98
C ASN A 205 -6.88 -13.45 -4.17
N ASP A 206 -7.52 -12.47 -3.53
CA ASP A 206 -8.88 -12.61 -3.00
C ASP A 206 -9.88 -12.74 -4.17
#